data_AF-A0A212UDA7-F1
#
_entry.id   AF-A0A212UDA7-F1
#
_cell.length_a   1.000
_cell.length_b   1.000
_cell.length_c   1.000
_cell.angle_alpha   90.00
_cell.angle_beta   90.00
_cell.angle_gamma   90.00
#
_symmetry.space_group_name_H-M   'P 1'
#
loop_
_entity.id
_entity.type
_entity.pdbx_description
1 polymer ?
#
loop_
_entity_poly.entity_id
_entity_poly.type
_entity_poly.pdbx_seq_one_letter_code
_entity_poly.pdbx_strand_id
1 'polypeptide(L)'
;MPDYPLSAADLTLYDPFEGMRFSQHLCFLCGTPTTPPTDSVPVFAEWLMERYNLAERPIKLLDMSIVNYQDLRIACCPRCRTQHVEPLEARVEAAANEGISGLRRLDEQTLFLWLGKMFYGILITELLNELDPLAKPQYPLAENAQMLRRFQAFFQPLQALRVPMEYDDFVPGSIFILEADPREDTIAFEYDDDLSTIAFSIKLDNTVLMACLVDNGIIYQTMRRVYQDAQRPLHPLQIAEFKARVYYAAYLLNVIPDYYPRAVQPGDTEVVMDTLIDDVTGSIFNPWENSAYAQSLLEMWKRWQISLDEIMHDPAQPLSFLYDADGHPQVLEQYSAGAGKK
;
A
#
# COMPACT_ATOMS: atom_id res chain seq x y z
N MET A 1 7.04 -9.29 29.54
CA MET A 1 6.60 -10.47 28.76
C MET A 1 7.20 -11.70 29.44
N PRO A 2 6.54 -12.86 29.49
CA PRO A 2 7.21 -14.06 29.99
C PRO A 2 8.27 -14.46 28.97
N ASP A 3 9.53 -14.50 29.40
CA ASP A 3 10.67 -15.07 28.65
C ASP A 3 10.44 -16.58 28.46
N TYR A 4 9.66 -16.94 27.45
CA TYR A 4 9.72 -18.28 26.89
C TYR A 4 10.69 -18.24 25.71
N PRO A 5 11.70 -19.12 25.65
CA PRO A 5 12.56 -19.20 24.48
C PRO A 5 11.67 -19.50 23.25
N LEU A 6 11.80 -18.69 22.20
CA LEU A 6 11.14 -18.90 20.92
C LEU A 6 11.45 -20.33 20.46
N SER A 7 10.41 -21.05 20.05
CA SER A 7 10.57 -22.38 19.45
C SER A 7 10.61 -22.27 17.93
N ALA A 8 11.17 -23.27 17.25
CA ALA A 8 11.09 -23.35 15.79
C ALA A 8 9.64 -23.32 15.26
N ALA A 9 8.66 -23.76 16.06
CA ALA A 9 7.24 -23.68 15.71
C ALA A 9 6.68 -22.25 15.72
N ASP A 10 7.28 -21.34 16.52
CA ASP A 10 6.92 -19.92 16.51
C ASP A 10 7.45 -19.19 15.26
N LEU A 11 8.46 -19.78 14.59
CA LEU A 11 9.07 -19.28 13.36
C LEU A 11 8.47 -19.88 12.08
N THR A 12 7.49 -20.78 12.19
CA THR A 12 6.82 -21.35 11.01
C THR A 12 5.91 -20.31 10.35
N LEU A 13 6.10 -20.08 9.05
CA LEU A 13 5.23 -19.24 8.23
C LEU A 13 3.90 -19.94 7.91
N TYR A 14 2.81 -19.18 7.86
CA TYR A 14 1.53 -19.66 7.38
C TYR A 14 1.45 -19.48 5.86
N ASP A 15 0.81 -20.43 5.16
CA ASP A 15 0.52 -20.35 3.73
C ASP A 15 -0.99 -20.63 3.48
N PRO A 16 -1.79 -19.62 3.08
CA PRO A 16 -3.19 -19.78 2.73
C PRO A 16 -3.42 -20.16 1.25
N PHE A 17 -2.40 -20.12 0.39
CA PHE A 17 -2.54 -20.37 -1.04
C PHE A 17 -2.61 -21.86 -1.35
N GLU A 18 -1.96 -22.70 -0.55
CA GLU A 18 -2.13 -24.14 -0.65
C GLU A 18 -3.59 -24.53 -0.32
N GLY A 19 -4.36 -24.83 -1.36
CA GLY A 19 -5.79 -25.15 -1.25
C GLY A 19 -6.71 -23.93 -1.09
N MET A 20 -6.23 -22.71 -1.38
CA MET A 20 -7.02 -21.46 -1.42
C MET A 20 -7.87 -21.24 -0.15
N ARG A 21 -7.24 -21.27 1.01
CA ARG A 21 -7.87 -21.25 2.34
C ARG A 21 -8.23 -19.85 2.84
N PHE A 22 -8.57 -18.94 1.93
CA PHE A 22 -9.05 -17.61 2.29
C PHE A 22 -10.48 -17.70 2.82
N SER A 23 -10.74 -17.15 4.01
CA SER A 23 -12.09 -17.18 4.59
C SER A 23 -12.25 -16.12 5.67
N GLN A 24 -13.51 -15.83 6.02
CA GLN A 24 -13.85 -15.01 7.18
C GLN A 24 -13.78 -15.76 8.52
N HIS A 25 -13.30 -17.01 8.52
CA HIS A 25 -13.32 -17.88 9.71
C HIS A 25 -11.95 -18.48 10.08
N LEU A 26 -10.91 -18.18 9.30
CA LEU A 26 -9.53 -18.59 9.56
C LEU A 26 -8.69 -17.34 9.79
N CYS A 27 -7.91 -17.33 10.88
CA CYS A 27 -7.06 -16.19 11.19
C CYS A 27 -6.07 -15.91 10.06
N PHE A 28 -6.06 -14.69 9.55
CA PHE A 28 -5.22 -14.32 8.40
C PHE A 28 -3.72 -14.48 8.63
N LEU A 29 -3.24 -14.47 9.88
CA LEU A 29 -1.82 -14.60 10.20
C LEU A 29 -1.35 -16.03 10.47
N CYS A 30 -2.24 -16.92 10.91
CA CYS A 30 -1.83 -18.26 11.37
C CYS A 30 -2.74 -19.41 10.92
N GLY A 31 -3.80 -19.13 10.16
CA GLY A 31 -4.75 -20.13 9.67
C GLY A 31 -5.60 -20.80 10.74
N THR A 32 -5.47 -20.43 12.02
CA THR A 32 -6.27 -21.02 13.10
C THR A 32 -7.73 -20.59 12.99
N PRO A 33 -8.71 -21.52 13.10
CA PRO A 33 -10.12 -21.16 13.15
C PRO A 33 -10.43 -20.15 14.27
N THR A 34 -11.17 -19.11 13.92
CA THR A 34 -11.62 -18.08 14.87
C THR A 34 -12.73 -18.62 15.77
N THR A 35 -12.68 -18.32 17.07
CA THR A 35 -13.69 -18.78 18.04
C THR A 35 -14.06 -17.63 19.00
N PRO A 36 -15.23 -16.97 18.81
CA PRO A 36 -16.29 -17.31 17.85
C PRO A 36 -15.88 -17.12 16.38
N PRO A 37 -16.58 -17.74 15.41
CA PRO A 37 -16.27 -17.59 13.97
C PRO A 37 -16.32 -16.15 13.41
N THR A 38 -16.81 -15.20 14.22
CA THR A 38 -16.88 -13.77 13.92
C THR A 38 -15.65 -12.99 14.41
N ASP A 39 -14.72 -13.64 15.11
CA ASP A 39 -13.52 -12.99 15.63
C ASP A 39 -12.69 -12.40 14.50
N SER A 40 -12.57 -11.08 14.54
CA SER A 40 -11.98 -10.28 13.48
C SER A 40 -11.36 -9.00 14.03
N VAL A 41 -10.45 -8.41 13.27
CA VAL A 41 -9.95 -7.05 13.48
C VAL A 41 -10.44 -6.17 12.32
N PRO A 42 -10.65 -4.86 12.53
CA PRO A 42 -11.02 -3.99 11.44
C PRO A 42 -9.81 -3.78 10.51
N VAL A 43 -10.08 -3.62 9.20
CA VAL A 43 -9.05 -3.37 8.19
C VAL A 43 -8.33 -2.06 8.50
N PHE A 44 -9.11 -0.98 8.68
CA PHE A 44 -8.64 0.28 9.25
C PHE A 44 -8.87 0.26 10.76
N ALA A 45 -7.86 0.57 11.56
CA ALA A 45 -7.98 0.47 13.01
C ALA A 45 -9.00 1.43 13.63
N GLU A 46 -9.45 1.11 14.84
CA GLU A 46 -10.44 1.91 15.58
C GLU A 46 -9.98 3.37 15.76
N TRP A 47 -8.69 3.61 16.03
CA TRP A 47 -8.15 4.96 16.14
C TRP A 47 -8.27 5.78 14.84
N LEU A 48 -8.18 5.15 13.66
CA LEU A 48 -8.45 5.81 12.37
C LEU A 48 -9.94 6.13 12.23
N MET A 49 -10.80 5.18 12.61
CA MET A 49 -12.25 5.36 12.56
C MET A 49 -12.70 6.53 13.42
N GLU A 50 -12.16 6.63 14.63
CA GLU A 50 -12.46 7.71 15.58
C GLU A 50 -11.88 9.05 15.11
N ARG A 51 -10.58 9.09 14.76
CA ARG A 51 -9.89 10.33 14.38
C ARG A 51 -10.50 11.01 13.16
N TYR A 52 -10.94 10.23 12.17
CA TYR A 52 -11.43 10.75 10.89
C TYR A 52 -12.93 10.50 10.65
N ASN A 53 -13.65 10.01 11.65
CA ASN A 53 -15.07 9.67 11.58
C ASN A 53 -15.38 8.77 10.36
N LEU A 54 -14.63 7.68 10.23
CA LEU A 54 -14.69 6.82 9.04
C LEU A 54 -15.81 5.77 9.12
N ALA A 55 -16.27 5.40 10.31
CA ALA A 55 -17.11 4.23 10.54
C ALA A 55 -18.27 4.08 9.53
N GLU A 56 -19.04 5.15 9.31
CA GLU A 56 -20.18 5.22 8.38
C GLU A 56 -19.85 5.84 7.02
N ARG A 57 -18.57 6.17 6.76
CA ARG A 57 -18.17 6.63 5.43
C ARG A 57 -18.25 5.46 4.45
N PRO A 58 -18.79 5.68 3.24
CA PRO A 58 -18.79 4.66 2.21
C PRO A 58 -17.42 4.53 1.56
N ILE A 59 -17.05 3.29 1.22
CA ILE A 59 -15.97 2.95 0.31
C ILE A 59 -16.53 2.07 -0.80
N LYS A 60 -16.10 2.34 -2.03
CA LYS A 60 -16.56 1.63 -3.23
C LYS A 60 -15.52 0.58 -3.61
N LEU A 61 -15.98 -0.65 -3.79
CA LEU A 61 -15.17 -1.80 -4.17
C LEU A 61 -15.16 -2.00 -5.70
N LEU A 62 -14.29 -2.89 -6.21
CA LEU A 62 -14.09 -3.16 -7.63
C LEU A 62 -15.34 -3.71 -8.32
N ASP A 63 -16.14 -4.51 -7.60
CA ASP A 63 -17.44 -5.02 -8.08
C ASP A 63 -18.57 -3.96 -8.04
N MET A 64 -18.22 -2.70 -7.75
CA MET A 64 -19.11 -1.55 -7.60
C MET A 64 -19.99 -1.57 -6.34
N SER A 65 -19.85 -2.57 -5.47
CA SER A 65 -20.52 -2.56 -4.17
C SER A 65 -20.00 -1.40 -3.31
N ILE A 66 -20.87 -0.92 -2.43
CA ILE A 66 -20.55 0.14 -1.47
C ILE A 66 -20.70 -0.47 -0.09
N VAL A 67 -19.61 -0.47 0.66
CA VAL A 67 -19.57 -0.90 2.06
C VAL A 67 -19.14 0.28 2.93
N ASN A 68 -19.39 0.19 4.23
CA ASN A 68 -18.85 1.18 5.16
C ASN A 68 -17.48 0.74 5.68
N TYR A 69 -16.62 1.69 6.04
CA TYR A 69 -15.28 1.37 6.56
C TYR A 69 -15.32 0.42 7.77
N GLN A 70 -16.33 0.52 8.63
CA GLN A 70 -16.47 -0.36 9.81
C GLN A 70 -16.76 -1.84 9.45
N ASP A 71 -17.35 -2.08 8.27
CA ASP A 71 -17.71 -3.41 7.80
C ASP A 71 -16.52 -4.13 7.16
N LEU A 72 -15.46 -3.40 6.83
CA LEU A 72 -14.20 -3.96 6.36
C LEU A 72 -13.44 -4.59 7.53
N ARG A 73 -13.50 -5.92 7.60
CA ARG A 73 -12.90 -6.71 8.68
C ARG A 73 -12.18 -7.94 8.15
N ILE A 74 -11.11 -8.33 8.83
CA ILE A 74 -10.35 -9.55 8.55
C ILE A 74 -10.39 -10.51 9.74
N ALA A 75 -10.59 -11.79 9.45
CA ALA A 75 -10.64 -12.85 10.46
C ALA A 75 -9.30 -12.93 11.22
N CYS A 76 -9.35 -12.84 12.54
CA CYS A 76 -8.15 -12.77 13.37
C CYS A 76 -8.41 -13.36 14.75
N CYS A 77 -7.66 -14.41 15.11
CA CYS A 77 -7.80 -15.09 16.40
C CYS A 77 -7.33 -14.19 17.55
N PRO A 78 -7.84 -14.40 18.78
CA PRO A 78 -7.49 -13.57 19.94
C PRO A 78 -5.98 -13.46 20.21
N ARG A 79 -5.23 -14.55 20.00
CA ARG A 79 -3.77 -14.57 20.15
C ARG A 79 -3.10 -13.61 19.18
N CYS A 80 -3.39 -13.73 17.89
CA CYS A 80 -2.76 -12.87 16.88
C CYS A 80 -3.20 -11.41 17.01
N ARG A 81 -4.46 -11.17 17.36
CA ARG A 81 -4.97 -9.83 17.63
C ARG A 81 -4.17 -9.14 18.73
N THR A 82 -4.11 -9.77 19.91
CA THR A 82 -3.51 -9.18 21.11
C THR A 82 -1.99 -9.10 21.04
N GLN A 83 -1.33 -10.10 20.43
CA GLN A 83 0.14 -10.19 20.42
C GLN A 83 0.79 -9.45 19.25
N HIS A 84 0.07 -9.21 18.15
CA HIS A 84 0.67 -8.72 16.90
C HIS A 84 -0.06 -7.52 16.31
N VAL A 85 -1.38 -7.63 16.07
CA VAL A 85 -2.12 -6.57 15.39
C VAL A 85 -2.28 -5.33 16.29
N GLU A 86 -2.78 -5.49 17.51
CA GLU A 86 -2.98 -4.35 18.43
C GLU A 86 -1.67 -3.63 18.76
N PRO A 87 -0.53 -4.31 19.03
CA PRO A 87 0.75 -3.64 19.21
C PRO A 87 1.24 -2.86 17.98
N LEU A 88 1.03 -3.39 16.77
CA LEU A 88 1.36 -2.67 15.53
C LEU A 88 0.55 -1.38 15.44
N GLU A 89 -0.77 -1.47 15.63
CA GLU A 89 -1.67 -0.31 15.56
C GLU A 89 -1.33 0.73 16.62
N ALA A 90 -1.12 0.33 17.88
CA ALA A 90 -0.74 1.25 18.96
C ALA A 90 0.60 1.95 18.69
N ARG A 91 1.57 1.25 18.10
CA ARG A 91 2.87 1.83 17.72
C ARG A 91 2.71 2.88 16.62
N VAL A 92 1.91 2.60 15.60
CA VAL A 92 1.68 3.55 14.50
C VAL A 92 0.80 4.72 14.94
N GLU A 93 -0.23 4.49 15.75
CA GLU A 93 -1.06 5.53 16.33
C GLU A 93 -0.24 6.53 17.14
N ALA A 94 0.65 6.03 18.02
CA ALA A 94 1.55 6.89 18.79
C ALA A 94 2.44 7.76 17.87
N ALA A 95 2.99 7.19 16.81
CA ALA A 95 3.77 7.94 15.83
C ALA A 95 2.92 8.95 15.03
N ALA A 96 1.69 8.59 14.66
CA ALA A 96 0.75 9.45 13.94
C ALA A 96 0.26 10.64 14.80
N ASN A 97 0.22 10.49 16.13
CA ASN A 97 -0.07 11.57 17.06
C ASN A 97 1.06 12.62 17.13
N GLU A 98 2.28 12.24 16.74
CA GLU A 98 3.43 13.16 16.57
C GLU A 98 3.56 13.72 15.14
N GLY A 99 2.56 13.44 14.29
CA GLY A 99 2.51 13.84 12.89
C GLY A 99 3.63 13.23 12.04
N ILE A 100 4.01 13.95 10.97
CA ILE A 100 5.02 13.47 10.01
C ILE A 100 6.36 13.12 10.68
N SER A 101 6.71 13.83 11.76
CA SER A 101 7.96 13.59 12.49
C SER A 101 7.99 12.23 13.17
N GLY A 102 6.84 11.78 13.72
CA GLY A 102 6.71 10.47 14.34
C GLY A 102 6.72 9.36 13.30
N LEU A 103 5.94 9.51 12.24
CA LEU A 103 5.85 8.54 11.16
C LEU A 103 7.20 8.31 10.45
N ARG A 104 8.00 9.37 10.24
CA ARG A 104 9.36 9.26 9.68
C ARG A 104 10.36 8.52 10.58
N ARG A 105 10.07 8.31 11.86
CA ARG A 105 10.94 7.56 12.79
C ARG A 105 10.59 6.08 12.87
N LEU A 106 9.46 5.66 12.32
CA LEU A 106 9.14 4.25 12.23
C LEU A 106 10.09 3.59 11.22
N ASP A 107 10.51 2.36 11.52
CA ASP A 107 11.24 1.55 10.55
C ASP A 107 10.33 1.13 9.39
N GLU A 108 10.94 0.88 8.24
CA GLU A 108 10.24 0.54 7.00
C GLU A 108 9.40 -0.74 7.13
N GLN A 109 9.86 -1.73 7.89
CA GLN A 109 9.10 -2.96 8.13
C GLN A 109 7.79 -2.67 8.89
N THR A 110 7.81 -1.80 9.90
CA THR A 110 6.61 -1.41 10.63
C THR A 110 5.58 -0.74 9.72
N LEU A 111 6.04 0.19 8.88
CA LEU A 111 5.19 0.86 7.90
C LEU A 111 4.66 -0.11 6.83
N PHE A 112 5.52 -1.00 6.33
CA PHE A 112 5.15 -2.06 5.39
C PHE A 112 4.05 -2.96 5.97
N LEU A 113 4.21 -3.42 7.21
CA LEU A 113 3.24 -4.30 7.87
C LEU A 113 1.91 -3.61 8.14
N TRP A 114 1.93 -2.32 8.52
CA TRP A 114 0.73 -1.54 8.78
C TRP A 114 -0.06 -1.26 7.50
N LEU A 115 0.61 -0.75 6.47
CA LEU A 115 0.00 -0.52 5.15
C LEU A 115 -0.42 -1.85 4.50
N GLY A 116 0.40 -2.88 4.62
CA GLY A 116 0.14 -4.23 4.12
C GLY A 116 -1.06 -4.88 4.79
N LYS A 117 -1.27 -4.70 6.09
CA LYS A 117 -2.46 -5.22 6.79
C LYS A 117 -3.76 -4.58 6.26
N MET A 118 -3.74 -3.27 5.97
CA MET A 118 -4.87 -2.61 5.32
C MET A 118 -5.10 -3.12 3.90
N PHE A 119 -4.04 -3.19 3.09
CA PHE A 119 -4.09 -3.69 1.72
C PHE A 119 -4.61 -5.14 1.64
N TYR A 120 -4.07 -6.03 2.48
CA TYR A 120 -4.54 -7.42 2.59
C TYR A 120 -6.03 -7.50 2.89
N GLY A 121 -6.50 -6.64 3.79
CA GLY A 121 -7.90 -6.57 4.18
C GLY A 121 -8.82 -6.26 3.02
N ILE A 122 -8.49 -5.22 2.25
CA ILE A 122 -9.25 -4.86 1.05
C ILE A 122 -9.18 -5.97 0.01
N LEU A 123 -7.98 -6.50 -0.27
CA LEU A 123 -7.79 -7.56 -1.25
C LEU A 123 -8.62 -8.81 -0.93
N ILE A 124 -8.64 -9.25 0.34
CA ILE A 124 -9.46 -10.40 0.75
C ILE A 124 -10.95 -10.09 0.65
N THR A 125 -11.40 -8.89 1.01
CA THR A 125 -12.79 -8.50 0.82
C THR A 125 -13.20 -8.60 -0.64
N GLU A 126 -12.37 -8.10 -1.57
CA GLU A 126 -12.62 -8.17 -3.00
C GLU A 126 -12.64 -9.61 -3.51
N LEU A 127 -11.64 -10.43 -3.15
CA LEU A 127 -11.58 -11.84 -3.54
C LEU A 127 -12.77 -12.66 -3.03
N LEU A 128 -13.28 -12.36 -1.82
CA LEU A 128 -14.46 -13.02 -1.29
C LEU A 128 -15.74 -12.53 -1.97
N ASN A 129 -15.85 -11.24 -2.29
CA ASN A 129 -16.98 -10.69 -3.04
C ASN A 129 -17.05 -11.26 -4.47
N GLU A 130 -15.92 -11.59 -5.10
CA GLU A 130 -15.91 -12.25 -6.40
C GLU A 130 -16.55 -13.64 -6.42
N LEU A 131 -16.74 -14.28 -5.26
CA LEU A 131 -17.47 -15.55 -5.16
C LEU A 131 -18.99 -15.35 -5.36
N ASP A 132 -19.52 -14.15 -5.10
CA ASP A 132 -20.93 -13.77 -5.29
C ASP A 132 -21.07 -12.26 -5.62
N PRO A 133 -20.61 -11.80 -6.81
CA PRO A 133 -20.42 -10.39 -7.10
C PRO A 133 -21.72 -9.65 -7.47
N LEU A 134 -21.86 -8.38 -7.07
CA LEU A 134 -23.03 -7.56 -7.42
C LEU A 134 -23.11 -7.26 -8.93
N ALA A 135 -21.96 -7.06 -9.56
CA ALA A 135 -21.80 -6.94 -11.00
C ALA A 135 -20.52 -7.67 -11.41
N LYS A 136 -20.49 -8.24 -12.62
CA LYS A 136 -19.27 -8.88 -13.12
C LYS A 136 -18.14 -7.83 -13.17
N PRO A 137 -17.04 -8.01 -12.41
CA PRO A 137 -15.94 -7.07 -12.43
C PRO A 137 -15.36 -7.01 -13.84
N GLN A 138 -14.95 -5.81 -14.27
CA GLN A 138 -14.35 -5.62 -15.58
C GLN A 138 -13.05 -6.43 -15.73
N TYR A 139 -12.31 -6.56 -14.61
CA TYR A 139 -11.06 -7.31 -14.51
C TYR A 139 -11.11 -8.18 -13.25
N PRO A 140 -11.58 -9.44 -13.35
CA PRO A 140 -11.62 -10.35 -12.21
C PRO A 140 -10.22 -10.59 -11.64
N LEU A 141 -10.08 -10.38 -10.33
CA LEU A 141 -8.88 -10.59 -9.55
C LEU A 141 -8.49 -12.07 -9.54
N ALA A 142 -9.43 -12.98 -9.25
CA ALA A 142 -9.14 -14.42 -9.14
C ALA A 142 -8.63 -15.06 -10.45
N GLU A 143 -8.94 -14.46 -11.61
CA GLU A 143 -8.51 -14.95 -12.93
C GLU A 143 -7.15 -14.36 -13.37
N ASN A 144 -6.61 -13.38 -12.65
CA ASN A 144 -5.35 -12.73 -12.96
C ASN A 144 -4.17 -13.50 -12.33
N ALA A 145 -3.56 -14.40 -13.12
CA ALA A 145 -2.42 -15.21 -12.67
C ALA A 145 -1.21 -14.37 -12.21
N GLN A 146 -0.99 -13.19 -12.81
CA GLN A 146 0.10 -12.31 -12.40
C GLN A 146 -0.20 -11.67 -11.04
N MET A 147 -1.44 -11.25 -10.81
CA MET A 147 -1.86 -10.73 -9.50
C MET A 147 -1.77 -11.83 -8.43
N LEU A 148 -2.22 -13.06 -8.70
CA LEU A 148 -2.08 -14.17 -7.76
C LEU A 148 -0.61 -14.41 -7.36
N ARG A 149 0.32 -14.36 -8.33
CA ARG A 149 1.77 -14.43 -8.08
C ARG A 149 2.26 -13.29 -7.20
N ARG A 150 1.83 -12.05 -7.47
CA ARG A 150 2.17 -10.89 -6.62
C ARG A 150 1.58 -11.05 -5.22
N PHE A 151 0.37 -11.58 -5.09
CA PHE A 151 -0.28 -11.80 -3.80
C PHE A 151 0.45 -12.87 -2.98
N GLN A 152 0.86 -13.97 -3.62
CA GLN A 152 1.73 -14.99 -3.01
C GLN A 152 3.05 -14.38 -2.51
N ALA A 153 3.69 -13.58 -3.36
CA ALA A 153 4.91 -12.87 -3.00
C ALA A 153 4.66 -11.92 -1.81
N PHE A 154 3.54 -11.18 -1.79
CA PHE A 154 3.19 -10.23 -0.74
C PHE A 154 2.92 -10.88 0.61
N PHE A 155 2.27 -12.04 0.61
CA PHE A 155 1.89 -12.68 1.85
C PHE A 155 3.08 -13.18 2.67
N GLN A 156 4.19 -13.55 2.02
CA GLN A 156 5.40 -14.03 2.70
C GLN A 156 6.02 -12.99 3.65
N PRO A 157 6.43 -11.79 3.20
CA PRO A 157 6.95 -10.75 4.09
C PRO A 157 5.86 -10.19 5.03
N LEU A 158 4.57 -10.26 4.66
CA LEU A 158 3.48 -9.88 5.59
C LEU A 158 3.47 -10.75 6.86
N GLN A 159 3.96 -11.99 6.80
CA GLN A 159 4.10 -12.85 7.98
C GLN A 159 5.03 -12.26 9.04
N ALA A 160 5.86 -11.26 8.70
CA ALA A 160 6.69 -10.54 9.68
C ALA A 160 5.87 -9.82 10.76
N LEU A 161 4.55 -9.66 10.58
CA LEU A 161 3.64 -9.20 11.64
C LEU A 161 3.56 -10.20 12.81
N ARG A 162 3.65 -11.50 12.52
CA ARG A 162 3.57 -12.57 13.53
C ARG A 162 4.93 -13.18 13.85
N VAL A 163 5.75 -13.41 12.83
CA VAL A 163 7.01 -14.13 12.91
C VAL A 163 8.16 -13.13 12.83
N PRO A 164 9.05 -13.03 13.84
CA PRO A 164 10.23 -12.18 13.73
C PRO A 164 11.00 -12.51 12.44
N MET A 165 11.35 -11.49 11.67
CA MET A 165 11.88 -11.65 10.32
C MET A 165 12.92 -10.59 10.00
N GLU A 166 14.01 -11.03 9.40
CA GLU A 166 15.07 -10.22 8.80
C GLU A 166 15.00 -10.37 7.27
N TYR A 167 15.17 -9.26 6.55
CA TYR A 167 15.28 -9.25 5.08
C TYR A 167 16.74 -9.06 4.70
N ASP A 168 17.40 -10.07 4.13
CA ASP A 168 18.84 -10.02 3.83
C ASP A 168 19.11 -9.16 2.59
N ASP A 169 19.71 -7.98 2.80
CA ASP A 169 20.05 -7.02 1.74
C ASP A 169 18.88 -6.52 0.87
N PHE A 170 17.63 -6.56 1.37
CA PHE A 170 16.48 -5.95 0.70
C PHE A 170 15.42 -5.41 1.67
N VAL A 171 14.44 -4.68 1.13
CA VAL A 171 13.24 -4.25 1.85
C VAL A 171 12.01 -4.72 1.07
N PRO A 172 10.94 -5.24 1.69
CA PRO A 172 9.85 -5.91 0.98
C PRO A 172 8.93 -4.95 0.22
N GLY A 173 9.15 -3.64 0.30
CA GLY A 173 8.38 -2.65 -0.42
C GLY A 173 8.99 -1.26 -0.37
N SER A 174 8.77 -0.47 -1.41
CA SER A 174 9.11 0.94 -1.47
C SER A 174 8.10 1.77 -0.68
N ILE A 175 8.56 2.57 0.28
CA ILE A 175 7.71 3.45 1.08
C ILE A 175 8.09 4.91 0.85
N PHE A 176 7.09 5.77 0.70
CA PHE A 176 7.27 7.22 0.57
C PHE A 176 6.44 7.93 1.63
N ILE A 177 7.05 8.90 2.31
CA ILE A 177 6.39 9.80 3.25
C ILE A 177 6.54 11.23 2.74
N LEU A 178 5.41 11.87 2.44
CA LEU A 178 5.31 13.24 1.91
C LEU A 178 4.58 14.15 2.91
N GLU A 179 4.89 15.44 2.84
CA GLU A 179 4.23 16.48 3.62
C GLU A 179 3.26 17.26 2.72
N ALA A 180 1.98 17.26 3.06
CA ALA A 180 0.98 18.11 2.44
C ALA A 180 1.02 19.52 3.03
N ASP A 181 1.06 20.50 2.15
CA ASP A 181 0.95 21.90 2.53
C ASP A 181 -0.49 22.19 2.98
N PRO A 182 -0.71 22.59 4.25
CA PRO A 182 -2.06 22.78 4.79
C PRO A 182 -2.79 23.98 4.18
N ARG A 183 -2.11 24.87 3.43
CA ARG A 183 -2.72 26.10 2.88
C ARG A 183 -3.86 25.81 1.90
N GLU A 184 -3.76 24.74 1.13
CA GLU A 184 -4.73 24.33 0.10
C GLU A 184 -5.27 22.91 0.34
N ASP A 185 -5.02 22.37 1.53
CA ASP A 185 -5.44 21.04 1.93
C ASP A 185 -6.64 21.07 2.86
N THR A 186 -7.77 20.56 2.38
CA THR A 186 -9.04 20.53 3.11
C THR A 186 -9.47 19.13 3.51
N ILE A 187 -8.69 18.10 3.18
CA ILE A 187 -9.10 16.69 3.34
C ILE A 187 -8.15 16.02 4.32
N ALA A 188 -8.59 15.78 5.55
CA ALA A 188 -7.71 15.19 6.58
C ALA A 188 -7.41 13.68 6.37
N PHE A 189 -8.26 12.97 5.60
CA PHE A 189 -8.10 11.54 5.34
C PHE A 189 -8.41 11.22 3.89
N GLU A 190 -7.48 10.55 3.23
CA GLU A 190 -7.61 10.02 1.88
C GLU A 190 -7.04 8.60 1.86
N TYR A 191 -7.65 7.73 1.06
CA TYR A 191 -7.25 6.35 0.85
C TYR A 191 -7.37 6.06 -0.64
N ASP A 192 -6.31 5.51 -1.24
CA ASP A 192 -6.33 5.01 -2.61
C ASP A 192 -5.50 3.72 -2.70
N ASP A 193 -5.94 2.77 -3.53
CA ASP A 193 -5.20 1.54 -3.82
C ASP A 193 -5.21 1.21 -5.32
N ASP A 194 -4.32 0.30 -5.69
CA ASP A 194 -4.40 -0.46 -6.92
C ASP A 194 -4.00 -1.90 -6.59
N LEU A 195 -5.01 -2.76 -6.46
CA LEU A 195 -4.83 -4.17 -6.12
C LEU A 195 -4.04 -4.94 -7.19
N SER A 196 -4.02 -4.48 -8.43
CA SER A 196 -3.33 -5.16 -9.53
C SER A 196 -1.81 -4.95 -9.50
N THR A 197 -1.39 -3.76 -9.06
CA THR A 197 0.01 -3.37 -8.91
C THR A 197 0.51 -3.47 -7.47
N ILE A 198 -0.37 -3.76 -6.51
CA ILE A 198 -0.08 -3.80 -5.07
C ILE A 198 0.52 -2.46 -4.60
N ALA A 199 -0.01 -1.38 -5.16
CA ALA A 199 0.30 -0.01 -4.78
C ALA A 199 -0.81 0.55 -3.89
N PHE A 200 -0.42 1.36 -2.92
CA PHE A 200 -1.34 1.87 -1.90
C PHE A 200 -0.90 3.25 -1.41
N SER A 201 -1.87 4.11 -1.06
CA SER A 201 -1.61 5.36 -0.36
C SER A 201 -2.67 5.72 0.67
N ILE A 202 -2.23 6.30 1.77
CA ILE A 202 -3.07 6.81 2.84
C ILE A 202 -2.59 8.19 3.28
N LYS A 203 -3.53 9.06 3.59
CA LYS A 203 -3.25 10.38 4.14
C LYS A 203 -3.81 10.51 5.54
N LEU A 204 -2.97 11.02 6.43
CA LEU A 204 -3.25 11.31 7.82
C LEU A 204 -2.92 12.79 8.08
N ASP A 205 -3.94 13.63 8.08
CA ASP A 205 -3.82 15.08 8.15
C ASP A 205 -2.86 15.59 7.06
N ASN A 206 -1.71 16.16 7.44
CA ASN A 206 -0.72 16.69 6.50
C ASN A 206 0.34 15.65 6.09
N THR A 207 0.21 14.38 6.48
CA THR A 207 1.17 13.34 6.12
C THR A 207 0.57 12.39 5.10
N VAL A 208 1.23 12.19 3.96
CA VAL A 208 0.84 11.21 2.96
C VAL A 208 1.85 10.08 2.96
N LEU A 209 1.38 8.86 3.21
CA LEU A 209 2.17 7.65 3.06
C LEU A 209 1.78 6.95 1.76
N MET A 210 2.78 6.43 1.06
CA MET A 210 2.59 5.54 -0.07
C MET A 210 3.44 4.30 0.11
N ALA A 211 2.94 3.17 -0.39
CA ALA A 211 3.73 1.96 -0.53
C ALA A 211 3.51 1.30 -1.90
N CYS A 212 4.58 0.80 -2.48
CA CYS A 212 4.52 -0.26 -3.48
C CYS A 212 5.01 -1.52 -2.79
N LEU A 213 4.08 -2.41 -2.44
CA LEU A 213 4.42 -3.62 -1.71
C LEU A 213 4.96 -4.65 -2.72
N VAL A 214 5.96 -5.44 -2.29
CA VAL A 214 6.67 -6.47 -3.07
C VAL A 214 7.37 -6.02 -4.33
N ASP A 215 8.02 -4.86 -4.27
CA ASP A 215 8.90 -4.36 -5.33
C ASP A 215 10.40 -4.38 -4.96
N ASN A 216 10.76 -4.94 -3.79
CA ASN A 216 12.12 -4.96 -3.26
C ASN A 216 12.81 -3.59 -3.14
N GLY A 217 12.05 -2.50 -2.99
CA GLY A 217 12.63 -1.14 -2.95
C GLY A 217 13.04 -0.58 -4.32
N ILE A 218 12.74 -1.28 -5.42
CA ILE A 218 13.13 -0.87 -6.79
C ILE A 218 12.49 0.46 -7.17
N ILE A 219 11.21 0.65 -6.85
CA ILE A 219 10.49 1.89 -7.20
C ILE A 219 11.04 3.05 -6.39
N TYR A 220 11.40 2.86 -5.12
CA TYR A 220 12.08 3.85 -4.30
C TYR A 220 13.40 4.29 -4.94
N GLN A 221 14.24 3.33 -5.36
CA GLN A 221 15.51 3.66 -6.01
C GLN A 221 15.31 4.42 -7.32
N THR A 222 14.32 4.01 -8.12
CA THR A 222 13.97 4.66 -9.39
C THR A 222 13.42 6.07 -9.17
N MET A 223 12.60 6.25 -8.13
CA MET A 223 11.98 7.52 -7.75
C MET A 223 12.86 8.39 -6.85
N ARG A 224 14.08 7.95 -6.51
CA ARG A 224 14.91 8.57 -5.47
C ARG A 224 15.09 10.07 -5.66
N ARG A 225 15.39 10.52 -6.88
CA ARG A 225 15.55 11.95 -7.18
C ARG A 225 14.24 12.72 -6.97
N VAL A 226 13.13 12.20 -7.50
CA VAL A 226 11.80 12.81 -7.36
C VAL A 226 11.39 12.87 -5.89
N TYR A 227 11.68 11.82 -5.12
CA TYR A 227 11.38 11.78 -3.70
C TYR A 227 12.22 12.75 -2.88
N GLN A 228 13.49 12.94 -3.24
CA GLN A 228 14.37 13.95 -2.65
C GLN A 228 13.86 15.37 -2.92
N ASP A 229 13.49 15.67 -4.18
CA ASP A 229 12.92 16.96 -4.58
C ASP A 229 11.57 17.25 -3.88
N ALA A 230 10.87 16.18 -3.50
CA ALA A 230 9.61 16.19 -2.77
C ALA A 230 9.77 16.26 -1.24
N GLN A 231 11.00 16.30 -0.67
CA GLN A 231 11.23 16.46 0.77
C GLN A 231 11.00 17.91 1.24
N ARG A 232 9.77 18.38 1.09
CA ARG A 232 9.26 19.70 1.48
C ARG A 232 7.73 19.64 1.55
N PRO A 233 7.06 20.63 2.16
CA PRO A 233 5.62 20.80 1.99
C PRO A 233 5.26 20.91 0.50
N LEU A 234 4.35 20.06 0.06
CA LEU A 234 3.85 20.00 -1.31
C LEU A 234 2.39 20.40 -1.35
N HIS A 235 2.04 21.20 -2.35
CA HIS A 235 0.62 21.46 -2.63
C HIS A 235 -0.09 20.12 -2.95
N PRO A 236 -1.36 19.90 -2.57
CA PRO A 236 -2.04 18.62 -2.80
C PRO A 236 -2.06 18.17 -4.27
N LEU A 237 -2.06 19.11 -5.22
CA LEU A 237 -1.88 18.84 -6.66
C LEU A 237 -0.51 18.21 -6.99
N GLN A 238 0.57 18.67 -6.34
CA GLN A 238 1.92 18.11 -6.50
C GLN A 238 2.02 16.72 -5.87
N ILE A 239 1.34 16.50 -4.74
CA ILE A 239 1.21 15.17 -4.14
C ILE A 239 0.48 14.22 -5.09
N ALA A 240 -0.63 14.66 -5.70
CA ALA A 240 -1.36 13.87 -6.68
C ALA A 240 -0.48 13.52 -7.91
N GLU A 241 0.38 14.44 -8.36
CA GLU A 241 1.36 14.15 -9.42
C GLU A 241 2.40 13.11 -8.97
N PHE A 242 2.95 13.26 -7.76
CA PHE A 242 3.90 12.32 -7.20
C PHE A 242 3.27 10.93 -7.11
N LYS A 243 2.02 10.85 -6.62
CA LYS A 243 1.24 9.62 -6.57
C LYS A 243 1.10 9.00 -7.96
N ALA A 244 0.67 9.77 -8.95
CA ALA A 244 0.54 9.29 -10.33
C ALA A 244 1.84 8.67 -10.86
N ARG A 245 3.00 9.27 -10.58
CA ARG A 245 4.31 8.73 -10.97
C ARG A 245 4.61 7.38 -10.30
N VAL A 246 4.34 7.27 -8.99
CA VAL A 246 4.57 6.03 -8.23
C VAL A 246 3.63 4.91 -8.70
N TYR A 247 2.33 5.18 -8.85
CA TYR A 247 1.37 4.18 -9.35
C TYR A 247 1.70 3.75 -10.78
N TYR A 248 2.11 4.69 -11.65
CA TYR A 248 2.51 4.34 -13.01
C TYR A 248 3.83 3.56 -13.04
N ALA A 249 4.80 3.88 -12.17
CA ALA A 249 6.01 3.07 -12.01
C ALA A 249 5.68 1.64 -11.55
N ALA A 250 4.75 1.47 -10.62
CA ALA A 250 4.27 0.15 -10.19
C ALA A 250 3.57 -0.61 -11.32
N TYR A 251 2.80 0.07 -12.17
CA TYR A 251 2.22 -0.50 -13.39
C TYR A 251 3.28 -0.96 -14.41
N LEU A 252 4.37 -0.21 -14.56
CA LEU A 252 5.46 -0.56 -15.46
C LEU A 252 6.33 -1.70 -14.93
N LEU A 253 6.33 -1.98 -13.62
CA LEU A 253 7.16 -3.02 -13.01
C LEU A 253 6.78 -4.40 -13.56
N ASN A 254 7.69 -4.99 -14.32
CA ASN A 254 7.46 -6.22 -15.07
C ASN A 254 8.03 -7.47 -14.38
N VAL A 255 8.53 -7.31 -13.16
CA VAL A 255 9.09 -8.39 -12.34
C VAL A 255 8.24 -8.62 -11.10
N ILE A 256 8.26 -9.84 -10.60
CA ILE A 256 7.67 -10.24 -9.31
C ILE A 256 8.80 -10.91 -8.55
N PRO A 257 9.23 -10.36 -7.39
CA PRO A 257 10.22 -11.03 -6.57
C PRO A 257 9.72 -12.38 -6.07
N ASP A 258 10.60 -13.38 -6.10
CA ASP A 258 10.43 -14.61 -5.35
C ASP A 258 11.11 -14.44 -3.99
N TYR A 259 10.46 -14.92 -2.94
CA TYR A 259 10.97 -14.88 -1.56
C TYR A 259 11.21 -16.30 -1.06
N TYR A 260 12.31 -16.48 -0.34
CA TYR A 260 12.76 -17.77 0.17
C TYR A 260 13.16 -17.65 1.64
N PRO A 261 12.37 -18.20 2.58
CA PRO A 261 12.79 -18.25 3.97
C PRO A 261 13.94 -19.24 4.12
N ARG A 262 15.03 -18.82 4.75
CA ARG A 262 16.13 -19.73 5.12
C ARG A 262 15.61 -20.79 6.10
N ALA A 263 16.22 -21.97 6.06
CA ALA A 263 15.85 -23.05 6.96
C ALA A 263 16.19 -22.67 8.42
N VAL A 264 15.16 -22.66 9.29
CA VAL A 264 15.29 -22.35 10.72
C VAL A 264 16.09 -23.44 11.45
N GLN A 265 17.09 -23.04 12.22
CA GLN A 265 17.96 -23.89 13.02
C GLN A 265 17.64 -23.77 14.53
N PRO A 266 18.02 -24.76 15.36
CA PRO A 266 17.86 -24.67 16.80
C PRO A 266 18.65 -23.48 17.38
N GLY A 267 17.93 -22.54 18.00
CA GLY A 267 18.50 -21.33 18.60
C GLY A 267 18.23 -20.04 17.82
N ASP A 268 17.72 -20.15 16.60
CA ASP A 268 17.30 -18.98 15.82
C ASP A 268 16.15 -18.25 16.52
N THR A 269 16.19 -16.93 16.46
CA THR A 269 15.17 -16.05 17.03
C THR A 269 14.29 -15.38 15.98
N GLU A 270 14.65 -15.52 14.71
CA GLU A 270 13.96 -14.92 13.57
C GLU A 270 14.16 -15.74 12.30
N VAL A 271 13.29 -15.51 11.32
CA VAL A 271 13.43 -16.05 9.96
C VAL A 271 14.22 -15.04 9.14
N VAL A 272 15.32 -15.48 8.53
CA VAL A 272 16.00 -14.68 7.51
C VAL A 272 15.37 -15.00 6.15
N MET A 273 14.92 -13.97 5.46
CA MET A 273 14.33 -14.06 4.13
C MET A 273 15.38 -13.66 3.08
N ASP A 274 15.50 -14.46 2.03
CA ASP A 274 16.21 -14.13 0.81
C ASP A 274 15.22 -13.76 -0.30
N THR A 275 15.69 -13.05 -1.32
CA THR A 275 14.86 -12.74 -2.50
C THR A 275 15.63 -12.93 -3.81
N LEU A 276 14.90 -13.34 -4.85
CA LEU A 276 15.39 -13.40 -6.22
C LEU A 276 14.44 -12.64 -7.12
N ILE A 277 14.98 -11.87 -8.06
CA ILE A 277 14.22 -11.26 -9.14
C ILE A 277 14.66 -11.93 -10.44
N ASP A 278 13.76 -12.72 -11.01
CA ASP A 278 14.02 -13.38 -12.28
C ASP A 278 13.77 -12.40 -13.44
N ASP A 279 14.85 -11.93 -14.06
CA ASP A 279 14.83 -10.91 -15.11
C ASP A 279 15.07 -11.49 -16.51
N VAL A 280 14.68 -12.75 -16.79
CA VAL A 280 14.92 -13.44 -18.08
C VAL A 280 14.61 -12.60 -19.33
N THR A 281 13.67 -11.66 -19.24
CA THR A 281 13.29 -10.73 -20.34
C THR A 281 14.25 -9.55 -20.57
N GLY A 282 15.18 -9.32 -19.64
CA GLY A 282 16.19 -8.26 -19.66
C GLY A 282 15.69 -6.87 -19.26
N SER A 283 14.41 -6.71 -18.88
CA SER A 283 13.85 -5.41 -18.48
C SER A 283 13.00 -5.50 -17.23
N ILE A 284 13.44 -4.80 -16.17
CA ILE A 284 12.74 -4.67 -14.89
C ILE A 284 11.44 -3.86 -15.06
N PHE A 285 11.46 -2.85 -15.94
CA PHE A 285 10.31 -2.02 -16.26
C PHE A 285 9.91 -2.16 -17.73
N ASN A 286 8.63 -2.11 -18.01
CA ASN A 286 8.14 -1.81 -19.36
C ASN A 286 8.51 -0.37 -19.76
N PRO A 287 8.64 -0.06 -21.06
CA PRO A 287 8.95 1.29 -21.52
C PRO A 287 7.94 2.31 -21.00
N TRP A 288 8.45 3.49 -20.62
CA TRP A 288 7.60 4.61 -20.22
C TRP A 288 6.86 5.20 -21.42
N GLU A 289 5.54 5.37 -21.28
CA GLU A 289 4.69 6.00 -22.29
C GLU A 289 3.94 7.19 -21.69
N ASN A 290 4.23 8.40 -22.19
CA ASN A 290 3.60 9.64 -21.73
C ASN A 290 2.06 9.61 -21.82
N SER A 291 1.51 8.97 -22.86
CA SER A 291 0.06 8.83 -23.02
C SER A 291 -0.59 7.97 -21.94
N ALA A 292 0.09 6.92 -21.48
CA ALA A 292 -0.41 6.07 -20.40
C ALA A 292 -0.23 6.77 -19.04
N TYR A 293 0.93 7.42 -18.81
CA TYR A 293 1.16 8.25 -17.64
C TYR A 293 0.10 9.37 -17.50
N ALA A 294 -0.28 10.00 -18.61
CA ALA A 294 -1.30 11.04 -18.62
C ALA A 294 -2.69 10.54 -18.16
N GLN A 295 -3.01 9.27 -18.34
CA GLN A 295 -4.23 8.68 -17.77
C GLN A 295 -4.14 8.59 -16.25
N SER A 296 -2.98 8.20 -15.71
CA SER A 296 -2.75 8.21 -14.26
C SER A 296 -2.86 9.63 -13.69
N LEU A 297 -2.32 10.63 -14.38
CA LEU A 297 -2.48 12.04 -14.01
C LEU A 297 -3.94 12.49 -14.06
N LEU A 298 -4.67 12.13 -15.11
CA LEU A 298 -6.08 12.50 -15.28
C LEU A 298 -6.93 12.03 -14.10
N GLU A 299 -6.76 10.78 -13.65
CA GLU A 299 -7.52 10.28 -12.50
C GLU A 299 -7.07 10.97 -11.20
N MET A 300 -5.77 11.10 -10.96
CA MET A 300 -5.24 11.74 -9.74
C MET A 300 -5.56 13.24 -9.66
N TRP A 301 -5.74 13.92 -10.80
CA TRP A 301 -6.07 15.35 -10.87
C TRP A 301 -7.54 15.66 -11.09
N LYS A 302 -8.42 14.66 -11.04
CA LYS A 302 -9.86 14.81 -11.26
C LYS A 302 -10.52 15.87 -10.37
N ARG A 303 -10.06 16.03 -9.13
CA ARG A 303 -10.51 17.08 -8.19
C ARG A 303 -10.28 18.49 -8.73
N TRP A 304 -9.22 18.71 -9.50
CA TRP A 304 -8.85 20.01 -10.07
C TRP A 304 -9.37 20.21 -11.49
N GLN A 305 -10.10 19.23 -12.04
CA GLN A 305 -10.73 19.28 -13.36
C GLN A 305 -9.75 19.59 -14.49
N ILE A 306 -8.50 19.14 -14.35
CA ILE A 306 -7.48 19.25 -15.40
C ILE A 306 -7.77 18.18 -16.45
N SER A 307 -8.06 18.61 -17.67
CA SER A 307 -8.42 17.71 -18.77
C SER A 307 -7.21 17.00 -19.37
N LEU A 308 -7.46 15.88 -20.06
CA LEU A 308 -6.40 15.15 -20.77
C LEU A 308 -5.73 16.02 -21.84
N ASP A 309 -6.50 16.89 -22.51
CA ASP A 309 -5.98 17.83 -23.50
C ASP A 309 -5.02 18.86 -22.89
N GLU A 310 -5.29 19.33 -21.66
CA GLU A 310 -4.37 20.19 -20.91
C GLU A 310 -3.11 19.43 -20.47
N ILE A 311 -3.27 18.19 -19.99
CA ILE A 311 -2.14 17.33 -19.59
C ILE A 311 -1.22 17.05 -20.77
N MET A 312 -1.80 16.76 -21.94
CA MET A 312 -1.08 16.31 -23.14
C MET A 312 -0.87 17.43 -24.17
N HIS A 313 -0.91 18.70 -23.74
CA HIS A 313 -0.67 19.83 -24.64
C HIS A 313 0.67 19.70 -25.39
N ASP A 314 1.71 19.24 -24.69
CA ASP A 314 2.94 18.71 -25.29
C ASP A 314 3.02 17.19 -25.05
N PRO A 315 2.83 16.35 -26.08
CA PRO A 315 2.91 14.89 -25.93
C PRO A 315 4.28 14.36 -25.49
N ALA A 316 5.36 15.13 -25.73
CA ALA A 316 6.70 14.75 -25.28
C ALA A 316 6.94 15.10 -23.80
N GLN A 317 6.19 16.06 -23.25
CA GLN A 317 6.29 16.54 -21.89
C GLN A 317 4.91 16.78 -21.29
N PRO A 318 4.25 15.73 -20.74
CA PRO A 318 3.00 15.89 -20.02
C PRO A 318 3.13 16.97 -18.93
N LEU A 319 2.05 17.72 -18.71
CA LEU A 319 1.99 18.79 -17.72
C LEU A 319 2.55 18.32 -16.38
N SER A 320 3.38 19.15 -15.75
CA SER A 320 3.95 18.92 -14.42
C SER A 320 3.78 20.17 -13.56
N PHE A 321 3.41 19.95 -12.30
CA PHE A 321 3.44 20.91 -11.22
C PHE A 321 4.56 20.63 -10.21
N LEU A 322 5.20 19.46 -10.25
CA LEU A 322 6.42 19.16 -9.50
C LEU A 322 7.64 19.88 -10.09
N TYR A 323 7.71 19.96 -11.42
CA TYR A 323 8.85 20.50 -12.16
C TYR A 323 8.45 21.60 -13.13
N ASP A 324 9.31 22.59 -13.31
CA ASP A 324 9.19 23.59 -14.37
C ASP A 324 9.69 23.03 -15.73
N ALA A 325 9.62 23.87 -16.78
CA ALA A 325 10.04 23.49 -18.13
C ALA A 325 11.55 23.17 -18.26
N ASP A 326 12.37 23.65 -17.32
CA ASP A 326 13.81 23.36 -17.27
C ASP A 326 14.11 22.10 -16.43
N GLY A 327 13.09 21.48 -15.82
CA GLY A 327 13.21 20.30 -14.99
C GLY A 327 13.65 20.60 -13.54
N HIS A 328 13.53 21.84 -13.08
CA HIS A 328 13.80 22.20 -11.69
C HIS A 328 12.54 22.04 -10.83
N PRO A 329 12.67 21.61 -9.57
CA PRO A 329 11.54 21.54 -8.65
C PRO A 329 10.90 22.92 -8.47
N GLN A 330 9.59 23.02 -8.66
CA GLN A 330 8.85 24.28 -8.48
C GLN A 330 7.96 24.25 -7.23
N VAL A 331 7.76 25.41 -6.62
CA VAL A 331 6.85 25.58 -5.48
C VAL A 331 5.52 26.10 -6.00
N LEU A 332 4.44 25.38 -5.71
CA LEU A 332 3.08 25.80 -6.03
C LEU A 332 2.41 26.31 -4.76
N GLU A 333 2.15 27.62 -4.69
CA GLU A 333 1.49 28.21 -3.50
C GLU A 333 -0.03 28.13 -3.55
N GLN A 334 -0.61 28.34 -4.74
CA GLN A 334 -2.05 28.34 -4.99
C GLN A 334 -2.34 27.78 -6.37
N TYR A 335 -3.46 27.07 -6.52
CA TYR A 335 -3.97 26.63 -7.81
C TYR A 335 -5.35 27.24 -8.08
N SER A 336 -5.48 28.02 -9.15
CA SER A 336 -6.75 28.56 -9.62
C SER A 336 -7.20 27.82 -10.88
N ALA A 337 -8.26 27.02 -10.77
CA ALA A 337 -8.85 26.36 -11.93
C ALA A 337 -9.33 27.42 -12.95
N GLY A 338 -8.76 27.42 -14.16
CA GLY A 338 -9.24 28.24 -15.28
C GLY A 338 -8.44 29.49 -15.66
N ALA A 339 -7.18 29.66 -15.23
CA ALA A 339 -6.34 30.77 -15.72
C ALA A 339 -6.02 30.67 -17.24
N GLY A 340 -6.30 29.54 -17.89
CA GLY A 340 -6.10 29.30 -19.32
C GLY A 340 -7.35 29.48 -20.21
N LYS A 341 -8.50 29.89 -19.66
CA LYS A 341 -9.68 30.25 -20.48
C LYS A 341 -9.69 31.75 -20.75
N LYS A 342 -8.77 32.21 -21.60
CA LYS A 342 -8.91 33.48 -22.33
C LYS A 342 -8.52 33.31 -23.78
#